data_AF-A0A1F8RDI5-F1
#
_entry.id   AF-A0A1F8RDI5-F1
#
_cell.length_a   1.000
_cell.length_b   1.000
_cell.length_c   1.000
_cell.angle_alpha   90.00
_cell.angle_beta   90.00
_cell.angle_gamma   90.00
#
_symmetry.space_group_name_H-M   'P 1'
#
loop_
_entity.id
_entity.type
_entity.pdbx_description
1 polymer ?
#
loop_
_entity_poly.entity_id
_entity_poly.type
_entity_poly.pdbx_seq_one_letter_code
_entity_poly.pdbx_strand_id
1 'polypeptide(L)'
;MKKRTLLFSLVLVLALTALVPAAALAARPQSFYAAGVISGIEDTAVGENAFPAGNSGRWRVVDREITGQLSGDISDGFVLAYKANVELATQAGNLHGTLETGGYSFKVEGKIEPLEMVPTPLGVDLPRLTITGHWSRTGGPGQGDFQAWVVFVPDEYGHVVMIVASSFVMEGKW
;
A
#
# COMPACT_ATOMS: atom_id res chain seq x y z
N MET A 1 54.15 -38.65 13.91
CA MET A 1 53.35 -38.27 12.71
C MET A 1 52.04 -37.52 13.02
N LYS A 2 51.57 -37.40 14.28
CA LYS A 2 50.28 -36.76 14.62
C LYS A 2 50.24 -35.23 14.58
N LYS A 3 51.37 -34.53 14.66
CA LYS A 3 51.42 -33.04 14.69
C LYS A 3 51.27 -32.38 13.31
N ARG A 4 51.63 -33.08 12.23
CA ARG A 4 51.54 -32.55 10.86
C ARG A 4 50.11 -32.57 10.32
N THR A 5 49.34 -33.61 10.60
CA THR A 5 47.92 -33.70 10.23
C THR A 5 47.04 -32.66 10.91
N LEU A 6 47.37 -32.28 12.15
CA LEU A 6 46.67 -31.21 12.88
C LEU A 6 46.85 -29.83 12.23
N LEU A 7 48.04 -29.53 11.72
CA LEU A 7 48.32 -28.27 11.03
C LEU A 7 47.59 -28.18 9.69
N PHE A 8 47.55 -29.26 8.92
CA PHE A 8 46.81 -29.30 7.65
C PHE A 8 45.31 -29.13 7.86
N SER A 9 44.73 -29.73 8.90
CA SER A 9 43.31 -29.56 9.23
C SER A 9 42.97 -28.12 9.63
N LEU A 10 43.85 -27.45 10.37
CA LEU A 10 43.62 -26.07 10.82
C LEU A 10 43.69 -25.07 9.65
N VAL A 11 44.67 -25.23 8.75
CA VAL A 11 44.82 -24.40 7.54
C VAL A 11 43.65 -24.61 6.59
N LEU A 12 43.16 -25.85 6.46
CA LEU A 12 42.00 -26.16 5.63
C LEU A 12 40.71 -25.54 6.19
N VAL A 13 40.49 -25.60 7.51
CA VAL A 13 39.34 -24.95 8.15
C VAL A 13 39.41 -23.42 8.00
N LEU A 14 40.58 -22.81 8.17
CA LEU A 14 40.74 -21.36 7.93
C LEU A 14 40.46 -20.98 6.46
N ALA A 15 40.95 -21.78 5.51
CA ALA A 15 40.70 -21.56 4.08
C ALA A 15 39.21 -21.74 3.72
N LEU A 16 38.50 -22.69 4.34
CA LEU A 16 37.06 -22.85 4.17
C LEU A 16 36.26 -21.71 4.81
N THR A 17 36.69 -21.13 5.93
CA THR A 17 36.04 -19.94 6.50
C THR A 17 36.27 -18.67 5.67
N ALA A 18 37.38 -18.59 4.91
CA ALA A 18 37.65 -17.49 3.99
C ALA A 18 36.88 -17.61 2.66
N LEU A 19 36.35 -18.80 2.35
CA LEU A 19 35.48 -19.08 1.20
C LEU A 19 33.99 -18.94 1.54
N VAL A 20 33.64 -18.55 2.77
CA VAL A 20 32.29 -18.10 3.06
C VAL A 20 32.05 -16.88 2.17
N PRO A 21 31.04 -16.89 1.29
CA PRO A 21 30.84 -15.77 0.40
C PRO A 21 30.62 -14.53 1.27
N ALA A 22 31.38 -13.46 1.00
CA ALA A 22 31.08 -12.10 1.45
C ALA A 22 29.73 -11.57 0.91
N ALA A 23 28.83 -12.44 0.46
CA ALA A 23 27.50 -12.16 -0.05
C ALA A 23 26.45 -11.98 1.06
N ALA A 24 26.87 -11.85 2.32
CA ALA A 24 26.07 -11.19 3.35
C ALA A 24 26.41 -9.69 3.45
N LEU A 25 26.94 -9.09 2.38
CA LEU A 25 26.70 -7.68 2.11
C LEU A 25 25.18 -7.53 1.99
N ALA A 26 24.52 -7.13 3.08
CA ALA A 26 23.15 -6.65 3.04
C ALA A 26 23.08 -5.63 1.89
N ALA A 27 22.47 -6.03 0.77
CA ALA A 27 22.27 -5.13 -0.35
C ALA A 27 21.61 -3.88 0.21
N ARG A 28 22.22 -2.71 -0.03
CA ARG A 28 21.63 -1.46 0.43
C ARG A 28 20.21 -1.37 -0.18
N PRO A 29 19.20 -0.97 0.61
CA PRO A 29 17.83 -0.85 0.10
C PRO A 29 17.84 -0.06 -1.20
N GLN A 30 17.38 -0.68 -2.28
CA GLN A 30 17.31 -0.07 -3.61
C GLN A 30 16.12 0.89 -3.62
N SER A 31 16.24 2.01 -4.35
CA SER A 31 15.09 2.89 -4.57
C SER A 31 13.94 2.10 -5.19
N PHE A 32 12.73 2.39 -4.72
CA PHE A 32 11.50 1.77 -5.17
C PHE A 32 10.54 2.84 -5.72
N TYR A 33 9.96 2.58 -6.88
CA TYR A 33 8.93 3.41 -7.50
C TYR A 33 7.91 2.55 -8.26
N ALA A 34 6.64 2.70 -7.90
CA ALA A 34 5.52 2.13 -8.64
C ALA A 34 4.39 3.16 -8.78
N ALA A 35 3.83 3.30 -9.96
CA ALA A 35 2.74 4.24 -10.23
C ALA A 35 1.69 3.62 -11.14
N GLY A 36 0.45 4.10 -11.01
CA GLY A 36 -0.68 3.49 -11.69
C GLY A 36 -2.00 4.19 -11.45
N VAL A 37 -3.07 3.47 -11.76
CA VAL A 37 -4.45 3.97 -11.73
C VAL A 37 -5.32 3.08 -10.86
N ILE A 38 -6.27 3.69 -10.18
CA ILE A 38 -7.36 3.01 -9.47
C ILE A 38 -8.46 2.74 -10.48
N SER A 39 -8.91 1.48 -10.56
CA SER A 39 -9.98 1.04 -11.46
C SER A 39 -11.27 0.68 -10.74
N GLY A 40 -11.23 0.46 -9.42
CA GLY A 40 -12.41 0.14 -8.64
C GLY A 40 -12.27 0.49 -7.17
N ILE A 41 -13.39 0.87 -6.57
CA ILE A 41 -13.58 0.95 -5.12
C ILE A 41 -14.80 0.11 -4.84
N GLU A 42 -14.66 -0.84 -3.93
CA GLU A 42 -15.75 -1.74 -3.57
C GLU A 42 -16.95 -0.96 -3.01
N ASP A 43 -18.13 -1.26 -3.56
CA ASP A 43 -19.39 -0.75 -3.03
C ASP A 43 -19.65 -1.41 -1.67
N THR A 44 -19.98 -0.58 -0.67
CA THR A 44 -20.29 -1.09 0.67
C THR A 44 -21.60 -0.49 1.11
N ALA A 45 -22.61 -1.33 1.27
CA ALA A 45 -23.86 -0.89 1.89
C ALA A 45 -23.65 -0.63 3.39
N VAL A 46 -24.39 0.36 3.90
CA VAL A 46 -24.49 0.61 5.34
C VAL A 46 -25.01 -0.63 6.05
N GLY A 47 -24.29 -1.09 7.08
CA GLY A 47 -24.62 -2.29 7.84
C GLY A 47 -23.92 -3.57 7.37
N GLU A 48 -23.19 -3.53 6.25
CA GLU A 48 -22.33 -4.64 5.80
C GLU A 48 -20.88 -4.44 6.27
N ASN A 49 -20.13 -3.56 5.61
CA ASN A 49 -18.75 -3.24 6.02
C ASN A 49 -18.59 -1.78 6.48
N ALA A 50 -19.68 -1.01 6.57
CA ALA A 50 -19.70 0.34 7.09
C ALA A 50 -20.75 0.50 8.21
N PHE A 51 -20.31 0.90 9.41
CA PHE A 51 -21.19 1.03 10.59
C PHE A 51 -21.03 2.39 11.27
N PRO A 52 -22.09 2.96 11.84
CA PRO A 52 -21.94 4.12 12.71
C PRO A 52 -21.10 3.75 13.93
N ALA A 53 -20.11 4.58 14.28
CA ALA A 53 -19.28 4.42 15.46
C ALA A 53 -19.98 5.01 16.71
N GLY A 54 -21.17 4.48 17.02
CA GLY A 54 -22.05 5.03 18.06
C GLY A 54 -22.50 6.47 17.75
N ASN A 55 -22.61 7.31 18.78
CA ASN A 55 -23.05 8.72 18.66
C ASN A 55 -21.90 9.70 18.36
N SER A 56 -20.79 9.22 17.79
CA SER A 56 -19.58 10.04 17.59
C SER A 56 -19.59 10.89 16.32
N GLY A 57 -20.59 10.74 15.45
CA GLY A 57 -20.59 11.38 14.12
C GLY A 57 -19.58 10.77 13.15
N ARG A 58 -19.11 9.54 13.42
CA ARG A 58 -18.12 8.83 12.60
C ARG A 58 -18.65 7.49 12.10
N TRP A 59 -18.10 7.05 10.99
CA TRP A 59 -18.29 5.72 10.41
C TRP A 59 -17.04 4.87 10.60
N ARG A 60 -17.27 3.60 10.94
CA ARG A 60 -16.27 2.56 10.94
C ARG A 60 -16.42 1.74 9.67
N VAL A 61 -15.39 1.77 8.82
CA VAL A 61 -15.21 0.85 7.70
C VAL A 61 -14.42 -0.34 8.20
N VAL A 62 -14.97 -1.54 8.08
CA VAL A 62 -14.41 -2.78 8.65
C VAL A 62 -13.55 -3.51 7.62
N ASP A 63 -13.96 -3.48 6.37
CA ASP A 63 -13.25 -4.04 5.23
C ASP A 63 -13.76 -3.35 3.96
N ARG A 64 -12.85 -2.78 3.17
CA ARG A 64 -13.17 -2.24 1.86
C ARG A 64 -11.97 -2.38 0.95
N GLU A 65 -12.22 -2.79 -0.28
CA GLU A 65 -11.18 -2.93 -1.29
C GLU A 65 -11.09 -1.74 -2.24
N ILE A 66 -9.86 -1.36 -2.58
CA ILE A 66 -9.51 -0.49 -3.70
C ILE A 66 -8.66 -1.31 -4.66
N THR A 67 -9.08 -1.39 -5.91
CA THR A 67 -8.39 -2.17 -6.95
C THR A 67 -7.83 -1.26 -8.03
N GLY A 68 -6.76 -1.70 -8.67
CA GLY A 68 -6.14 -0.96 -9.76
C GLY A 68 -4.98 -1.70 -10.40
N GLN A 69 -4.20 -0.97 -11.18
CA GLN A 69 -3.03 -1.48 -11.88
C GLN A 69 -1.82 -0.60 -11.55
N LEU A 70 -0.68 -1.22 -11.21
CA LEU A 70 0.61 -0.55 -11.06
C LEU A 70 1.54 -0.85 -12.26
N SER A 71 2.53 0.02 -12.42
CA SER A 71 3.64 -0.09 -13.35
C SER A 71 4.92 0.47 -12.70
N GLY A 72 6.09 0.09 -13.20
CA GLY A 72 7.40 0.45 -12.63
C GLY A 72 8.08 -0.76 -12.01
N ASP A 73 8.63 -0.61 -10.80
CA ASP A 73 9.29 -1.71 -10.07
C ASP A 73 8.33 -2.86 -9.73
N ILE A 74 7.01 -2.58 -9.73
CA ILE A 74 5.93 -3.57 -9.73
C ILE A 74 5.03 -3.26 -10.92
N SER A 75 4.74 -4.27 -11.74
CA SER A 75 3.89 -4.14 -12.93
C SER A 75 2.81 -5.21 -12.92
N ASP A 76 1.82 -5.07 -12.03
CA ASP A 76 0.71 -6.00 -11.84
C ASP A 76 -0.54 -5.29 -11.30
N GLY A 77 -1.67 -5.98 -11.29
CA GLY A 77 -2.86 -5.55 -10.59
C GLY A 77 -2.62 -5.49 -9.08
N PHE A 78 -3.24 -4.53 -8.41
CA PHE A 78 -3.19 -4.41 -6.96
C PHE A 78 -4.57 -4.45 -6.32
N VAL A 79 -4.63 -4.93 -5.09
CA VAL A 79 -5.78 -4.84 -4.19
C VAL A 79 -5.30 -4.24 -2.87
N LEU A 80 -5.86 -3.08 -2.51
CA LEU A 80 -5.70 -2.46 -1.20
C LEU A 80 -6.98 -2.74 -0.38
N ALA A 81 -6.90 -3.68 0.55
CA ALA A 81 -7.96 -3.93 1.52
C ALA A 81 -7.69 -3.12 2.80
N TYR A 82 -8.65 -2.32 3.25
CA TYR A 82 -8.45 -1.43 4.39
C TYR A 82 -9.64 -1.33 5.34
N LYS A 83 -9.31 -0.91 6.56
CA LYS A 83 -10.24 -0.53 7.62
C LYS A 83 -10.03 0.94 7.91
N ALA A 84 -11.10 1.67 8.18
CA ALA A 84 -11.00 3.09 8.46
C ALA A 84 -12.00 3.55 9.52
N ASN A 85 -11.69 4.69 10.13
CA ASN A 85 -12.63 5.42 10.96
C ASN A 85 -12.76 6.84 10.42
N VAL A 86 -13.84 7.11 9.70
CA VAL A 86 -14.04 8.35 8.94
C VAL A 86 -15.12 9.23 9.56
N GLU A 87 -14.96 10.53 9.48
CA GLU A 87 -16.00 11.49 9.88
C GLU A 87 -17.17 11.47 8.88
N LEU A 88 -18.41 11.47 9.37
CA LEU A 88 -19.60 11.42 8.50
C LEU A 88 -19.68 12.62 7.55
N ALA A 89 -19.34 13.82 8.01
CA ALA A 89 -19.49 15.05 7.23
C ALA A 89 -18.46 15.18 6.10
N THR A 90 -17.22 14.76 6.34
CA THR A 90 -16.08 15.02 5.42
C THR A 90 -15.54 13.76 4.78
N GLN A 91 -15.90 12.58 5.28
CA GLN A 91 -15.30 11.27 4.98
C GLN A 91 -13.80 11.18 5.29
N ALA A 92 -13.24 12.15 6.02
CA ALA A 92 -11.84 12.16 6.42
C ALA A 92 -11.57 11.20 7.59
N GLY A 93 -10.45 10.50 7.59
CA GLY A 93 -10.12 9.58 8.66
C GLY A 93 -8.82 8.82 8.47
N ASN A 94 -8.40 8.11 9.52
CA ASN A 94 -7.24 7.23 9.43
C ASN A 94 -7.66 5.88 8.84
N LEU A 95 -6.77 5.27 8.06
CA LEU A 95 -6.93 3.93 7.53
C LEU A 95 -5.74 3.05 7.87
N HIS A 96 -6.01 1.76 8.02
CA HIS A 96 -5.01 0.71 8.15
C HIS A 96 -5.41 -0.46 7.26
N GLY A 97 -4.46 -1.03 6.54
CA GLY A 97 -4.79 -2.03 5.53
C GLY A 97 -3.62 -2.88 5.07
N THR A 98 -3.86 -3.62 4.01
CA THR A 98 -2.86 -4.41 3.30
C THR A 98 -3.03 -4.22 1.81
N LEU A 99 -1.92 -3.99 1.11
CA LEU A 99 -1.85 -3.90 -0.34
C LEU A 99 -1.16 -5.17 -0.87
N GLU A 100 -1.84 -5.89 -1.75
CA GLU A 100 -1.36 -7.10 -2.41
C GLU A 100 -1.16 -6.82 -3.91
N THR A 101 0.00 -7.19 -4.47
CA THR A 101 0.33 -6.98 -5.90
C THR A 101 1.53 -7.83 -6.31
N GLY A 102 1.52 -8.49 -7.47
CA GLY A 102 2.72 -9.18 -8.01
C GLY A 102 3.36 -10.22 -7.09
N GLY A 103 2.58 -10.82 -6.17
CA GLY A 103 3.08 -11.73 -5.14
C GLY A 103 3.75 -11.04 -3.93
N TYR A 104 3.71 -9.72 -3.86
CA TYR A 104 4.13 -8.91 -2.73
C TYR A 104 2.94 -8.47 -1.88
N SER A 105 3.16 -8.44 -0.57
CA SER A 105 2.22 -7.94 0.43
C SER A 105 2.84 -6.77 1.18
N PHE A 106 2.09 -5.70 1.34
CA PHE A 106 2.51 -4.49 2.05
C PHE A 106 1.50 -4.13 3.12
N LYS A 107 1.95 -3.88 4.35
CA LYS A 107 1.12 -3.22 5.36
C LYS A 107 1.04 -1.74 5.01
N VAL A 108 -0.16 -1.18 5.09
CA VAL A 108 -0.36 0.25 4.88
C VAL A 108 -0.99 0.92 6.09
N GLU A 109 -0.51 2.11 6.39
CA GLU A 109 -1.06 3.01 7.40
C GLU A 109 -1.20 4.38 6.74
N GLY A 110 -2.40 4.94 6.75
CA GLY A 110 -2.65 6.15 5.99
C GLY A 110 -3.80 6.97 6.51
N LYS A 111 -4.15 7.97 5.71
CA LYS A 111 -5.19 8.94 5.98
C LYS A 111 -5.97 9.24 4.71
N ILE A 112 -7.28 9.19 4.85
CA ILE A 112 -8.25 9.73 3.91
C ILE A 112 -8.41 11.21 4.25
N GLU A 113 -8.10 12.07 3.28
CA GLU A 113 -8.31 13.50 3.40
C GLU A 113 -9.80 13.85 3.21
N PRO A 114 -10.26 15.01 3.72
CA PRO A 114 -11.62 15.49 3.45
C PRO A 114 -11.93 15.48 1.95
N LEU A 115 -13.14 15.04 1.60
CA LEU A 115 -13.60 15.08 0.22
C LEU A 115 -13.53 16.52 -0.32
N GLU A 116 -12.90 16.66 -1.47
CA GLU A 116 -12.79 17.93 -2.20
C GLU A 116 -13.71 17.88 -3.41
N MET A 117 -14.41 18.99 -3.71
CA MET A 117 -15.14 19.11 -4.98
C MET A 117 -14.22 19.75 -6.00
N VAL A 118 -13.94 19.04 -7.09
CA VAL A 118 -13.04 19.50 -8.16
C VAL A 118 -13.82 19.78 -9.45
N PRO A 119 -13.58 20.92 -10.11
CA PRO A 119 -14.25 21.25 -11.36
C PRO A 119 -13.75 20.36 -12.48
N THR A 120 -14.68 19.82 -13.27
CA THR A 120 -14.36 19.08 -14.49
C THR A 120 -14.38 20.00 -15.72
N PRO A 121 -13.72 19.62 -16.84
CA PRO A 121 -13.83 20.35 -18.10
C PRO A 121 -15.25 20.52 -18.64
N LEU A 122 -16.21 19.73 -18.13
CA LEU A 122 -17.62 19.79 -18.51
C LEU A 122 -18.44 20.78 -17.65
N GLY A 123 -17.79 21.50 -16.73
CA GLY A 123 -18.44 22.48 -15.86
C GLY A 123 -19.26 21.87 -14.71
N VAL A 124 -19.05 20.59 -14.42
CA VAL A 124 -19.66 19.90 -13.27
C VAL A 124 -18.57 19.65 -12.23
N ASP A 125 -18.87 19.93 -10.97
CA ASP A 125 -17.98 19.61 -9.86
C ASP A 125 -18.17 18.15 -9.45
N LEU A 126 -17.07 17.39 -9.38
CA LEU A 126 -17.08 16.00 -8.95
C LEU A 126 -16.29 15.81 -7.65
N PRO A 127 -16.69 14.85 -6.80
CA PRO A 127 -15.93 14.54 -5.60
C PRO A 127 -14.57 13.94 -5.95
N ARG A 128 -13.56 14.40 -5.21
CA ARG A 128 -12.20 13.86 -5.19
C ARG A 128 -11.90 13.29 -3.81
N LEU A 129 -11.58 12.00 -3.78
CA LEU A 129 -11.05 11.32 -2.61
C LEU A 129 -9.52 11.29 -2.73
N THR A 130 -8.82 11.73 -1.69
CA THR A 130 -7.35 11.68 -1.62
C THR A 130 -6.93 10.83 -0.42
N ILE A 131 -5.96 9.95 -0.65
CA ILE A 131 -5.39 9.05 0.33
C ILE A 131 -3.88 9.24 0.34
N THR A 132 -3.31 9.42 1.52
CA THR A 132 -1.86 9.46 1.71
C THR A 132 -1.47 8.47 2.80
N GLY A 133 -0.26 7.94 2.76
CA GLY A 133 0.18 7.06 3.83
C GLY A 133 1.57 6.51 3.65
N HIS A 134 1.89 5.57 4.53
CA HIS A 134 3.12 4.84 4.60
C HIS A 134 2.86 3.36 4.31
N TRP A 135 3.76 2.72 3.58
CA TRP A 135 3.75 1.29 3.32
C TRP A 135 5.01 0.64 3.89
N SER A 136 4.87 -0.61 4.35
CA SER A 136 5.99 -1.45 4.74
C SER A 136 5.79 -2.86 4.18
N ARG A 137 6.84 -3.43 3.62
CA ARG A 137 6.81 -4.77 3.01
C ARG A 137 6.65 -5.83 4.09
N THR A 138 5.68 -6.72 3.90
CA THR A 138 5.51 -7.88 4.78
C THR A 138 6.60 -8.91 4.47
N GLY A 139 7.33 -9.37 5.50
CA GLY A 139 8.31 -10.46 5.37
C GLY A 139 9.68 -10.06 4.82
N GLY A 140 9.99 -8.77 4.72
CA GLY A 140 11.32 -8.30 4.30
C GLY A 140 11.58 -6.84 4.64
N PRO A 141 12.81 -6.36 4.47
CA PRO A 141 13.08 -4.93 4.48
C PRO A 141 12.38 -4.28 3.28
N GLY A 142 11.78 -3.12 3.50
CA GLY A 142 11.16 -2.33 2.45
C GLY A 142 10.08 -1.45 3.03
N GLN A 143 10.16 -0.15 2.76
CA GLN A 143 9.18 0.82 3.25
C GLN A 143 9.25 2.11 2.44
N GLY A 144 8.19 2.89 2.53
CA GLY A 144 8.10 4.17 1.85
C GLY A 144 6.72 4.78 1.98
N ASP A 145 6.46 5.79 1.19
CA ASP A 145 5.21 6.52 1.22
C ASP A 145 4.39 6.23 -0.04
N PHE A 146 3.09 6.43 0.08
CA PHE A 146 2.19 6.38 -1.06
C PHE A 146 1.22 7.55 -1.04
N GLN A 147 0.81 7.95 -2.24
CA GLN A 147 -0.25 8.91 -2.46
C GLN A 147 -1.18 8.38 -3.55
N ALA A 148 -2.47 8.49 -3.30
CA ALA A 148 -3.50 8.08 -4.21
C ALA A 148 -4.63 9.11 -4.24
N TRP A 149 -5.28 9.25 -5.38
CA TRP A 149 -6.50 10.04 -5.48
C TRP A 149 -7.42 9.48 -6.56
N VAL A 150 -8.72 9.74 -6.40
CA VAL A 150 -9.75 9.38 -7.36
C VAL A 150 -10.77 10.50 -7.48
N VAL A 151 -11.17 10.82 -8.71
CA VAL A 151 -12.32 11.66 -9.04
C VAL A 151 -13.40 10.74 -9.60
N PHE A 152 -14.60 10.80 -9.03
CA PHE A 152 -15.65 9.82 -9.33
C PHE A 152 -17.05 10.42 -9.42
N VAL A 153 -17.96 9.65 -10.02
CA VAL A 153 -19.40 9.94 -10.03
C VAL A 153 -20.06 9.05 -8.98
N PRO A 154 -20.69 9.63 -7.95
CA PRO A 154 -21.44 8.87 -6.97
C PRO A 154 -22.84 8.50 -7.45
N ASP A 155 -23.43 7.44 -6.90
CA ASP A 155 -24.89 7.22 -6.95
C ASP A 155 -25.63 8.05 -5.88
N GLU A 156 -26.95 7.87 -5.79
CA GLU A 156 -27.79 8.53 -4.78
C GLU A 156 -27.50 8.10 -3.33
N TYR A 157 -26.76 7.01 -3.14
CA TYR A 157 -26.33 6.48 -1.85
C TYR A 157 -24.87 6.83 -1.50
N GLY A 158 -24.15 7.48 -2.43
CA GLY A 158 -22.75 7.85 -2.26
C GLY A 158 -21.74 6.77 -2.65
N HIS A 159 -22.16 5.70 -3.32
CA HIS A 159 -21.27 4.66 -3.84
C HIS A 159 -20.58 5.10 -5.14
N VAL A 160 -19.43 4.50 -5.46
CA VAL A 160 -18.60 4.89 -6.60
C VAL A 160 -19.09 4.16 -7.87
N VAL A 161 -19.89 4.85 -8.69
CA VAL A 161 -20.43 4.24 -9.93
C VAL A 161 -19.40 4.29 -11.07
N MET A 162 -18.63 5.37 -11.14
CA MET A 162 -17.65 5.57 -12.21
C MET A 162 -16.45 6.35 -11.72
N ILE A 163 -15.26 5.86 -12.05
CA ILE A 163 -14.00 6.58 -11.86
C ILE A 163 -13.71 7.38 -13.14
N VAL A 164 -13.64 8.71 -13.00
CA VAL A 164 -13.36 9.63 -14.11
C VAL A 164 -11.87 9.81 -14.32
N ALA A 165 -11.12 9.91 -13.22
CA ALA A 165 -9.67 10.00 -13.22
C ALA A 165 -9.13 9.49 -11.89
N SER A 166 -7.95 8.90 -11.91
CA SER A 166 -7.31 8.41 -10.70
C SER A 166 -5.79 8.37 -10.84
N SER A 167 -5.11 8.28 -9.70
CA SER A 167 -3.68 8.03 -9.61
C SER A 167 -3.39 7.25 -8.34
N PHE A 168 -2.39 6.39 -8.40
CA PHE A 168 -1.79 5.72 -7.25
C PHE A 168 -0.27 5.72 -7.45
N VAL A 169 0.48 6.23 -6.47
CA VAL A 169 1.95 6.32 -6.54
C VAL A 169 2.52 5.81 -5.22
N MET A 170 3.52 4.94 -5.31
CA MET A 170 4.31 4.44 -4.20
C MET A 170 5.77 4.75 -4.47
N GLU A 171 6.44 5.34 -3.49
CA GLU A 171 7.87 5.62 -3.53
C GLU A 171 8.52 5.13 -2.24
N GLY A 172 9.78 4.70 -2.30
CA GLY A 172 10.49 4.30 -1.10
C GLY A 172 11.77 3.56 -1.37
N LYS A 173 12.06 2.57 -0.52
CA LYS A 173 13.18 1.66 -0.70
C LYS A 173 12.78 0.23 -0.38
N TRP A 174 13.36 -0.74 -1.07
CA TRP A 174 13.12 -2.17 -0.86
C TRP A 174 14.40 -3.01 -0.92
#